data_AF-E2AZC0-F1
#
_entry.id   AF-E2AZC0-F1
#
_cell.length_a   1.000
_cell.length_b   1.000
_cell.length_c   1.000
_cell.angle_alpha   90.00
_cell.angle_beta   90.00
_cell.angle_gamma   90.00
#
_symmetry.space_group_name_H-M   'P 1'
#
loop_
_entity.id
_entity.type
_entity.pdbx_description
1 polymer ?
#
loop_
_entity_poly.entity_id
_entity_poly.type
_entity_poly.pdbx_seq_one_letter_code
_entity_poly.pdbx_strand_id
1 'polypeptide(L)'
;MAGQHYCLRWDNYQSNMTSVFHQLLQTEAFVDVTLACNEASLKAHKVVLSACSSYFQKLLLSNPCKHPTIIMPKDVCFNDLKFIIEFVYRGEIDVSQAELQCNILVIICKHLKISAQYCNPNRDDSFEIWVVHILKKIFLSNKGPESSESCLRHGIK
;
A
#
# COMPACT_ATOMS: atom_id res chain seq x y z
N MET A 1 35.60 1.95 -33.75
CA MET A 1 34.46 2.85 -33.99
C MET A 1 33.47 2.62 -32.88
N ALA A 2 33.18 3.62 -32.05
CA ALA A 2 32.16 3.48 -31.02
C ALA A 2 30.78 3.50 -31.69
N GLY A 3 29.98 2.45 -31.50
CA GLY A 3 28.64 2.35 -32.08
C GLY A 3 27.71 3.43 -31.53
N GLN A 4 26.85 3.98 -32.38
CA GLN A 4 25.81 4.90 -31.92
C GLN A 4 24.74 4.12 -31.15
N HIS A 5 24.37 4.63 -29.97
CA HIS A 5 23.29 4.09 -29.14
C HIS A 5 22.11 5.06 -29.12
N TYR A 6 20.89 4.52 -29.18
CA TYR A 6 19.64 5.28 -29.10
C TYR A 6 18.83 4.83 -27.89
N CYS A 7 18.18 5.78 -27.22
CA CYS A 7 17.27 5.52 -26.10
C CYS A 7 15.85 5.89 -26.54
N LEU A 8 14.95 4.91 -26.53
CA LEU A 8 13.53 5.11 -26.80
C LEU A 8 12.78 5.19 -25.49
N ARG A 9 11.93 6.20 -25.34
CA ARG A 9 11.06 6.38 -24.18
C ARG A 9 9.62 6.34 -24.63
N TRP A 10 8.80 5.59 -23.91
CA TRP A 10 7.36 5.69 -24.03
C TRP A 10 6.87 6.74 -23.04
N ASP A 11 6.34 7.84 -23.55
CA ASP A 11 5.70 8.86 -22.74
C ASP A 11 4.53 8.28 -21.95
N ASN A 12 4.41 8.68 -20.68
CA ASN A 12 3.37 8.20 -19.77
C ASN A 12 3.38 6.68 -19.51
N TYR A 13 4.50 5.99 -19.75
CA TYR A 13 4.63 4.55 -19.47
C TYR A 13 4.19 4.18 -18.05
N GLN A 14 4.67 4.94 -17.05
CA GLN A 14 4.39 4.66 -15.65
C GLN A 14 2.89 4.78 -15.32
N SER A 15 2.23 5.86 -15.72
CA SER A 15 0.80 6.07 -15.44
C SER A 15 -0.09 5.08 -16.22
N ASN A 16 0.32 4.72 -17.44
CA ASN A 16 -0.36 3.69 -18.22
C ASN A 16 -0.27 2.32 -17.52
N MET A 17 0.92 1.92 -17.05
CA MET A 17 1.08 0.67 -16.32
C MET A 17 0.26 0.62 -15.03
N THR A 18 0.29 1.68 -14.22
CA THR A 18 -0.53 1.78 -13.02
C THR A 18 -2.02 1.63 -13.34
N SER A 19 -2.51 2.31 -14.39
CA SER A 19 -3.91 2.24 -14.81
C SER A 19 -4.31 0.83 -15.28
N VAL A 20 -3.45 0.16 -16.06
CA VAL A 20 -3.68 -1.21 -16.53
C VAL A 20 -3.79 -2.18 -15.35
N PHE A 21 -2.85 -2.16 -14.41
CA PHE A 21 -2.91 -3.05 -13.25
C PHE A 21 -4.13 -2.76 -12.37
N HIS A 22 -4.52 -1.50 -12.22
CA HIS A 22 -5.73 -1.13 -11.51
C HIS A 22 -6.99 -1.70 -12.20
N GLN A 23 -7.08 -1.63 -13.53
CA GLN A 23 -8.18 -2.23 -14.28
C GLN A 23 -8.21 -3.76 -14.17
N LEU A 24 -7.04 -4.42 -14.22
CA LEU A 24 -6.95 -5.87 -14.01
C LEU A 24 -7.48 -6.27 -12.64
N LEU A 25 -7.18 -5.49 -11.60
CA LEU A 25 -7.73 -5.70 -10.26
C LEU A 25 -9.26 -5.55 -10.24
N GLN A 26 -9.80 -4.48 -10.83
CA GLN A 26 -11.25 -4.22 -10.86
C GLN A 26 -12.04 -5.30 -11.60
N THR A 27 -11.45 -5.86 -12.67
CA THR A 27 -12.04 -6.93 -13.47
C THR A 27 -11.73 -8.33 -12.93
N GLU A 28 -10.99 -8.41 -11.82
CA GLU A 28 -10.46 -9.66 -11.26
C GLU A 28 -9.70 -10.53 -12.28
N ALA A 29 -9.14 -9.93 -13.31
CA ALA A 29 -8.38 -10.63 -14.34
C ALA A 29 -6.99 -10.96 -13.81
N PHE A 30 -6.54 -12.22 -13.98
CA PHE A 30 -5.22 -12.70 -13.55
C PHE A 30 -4.93 -12.60 -12.04
N VAL A 31 -5.94 -12.34 -11.21
CA VAL A 31 -5.78 -12.41 -9.75
C VAL A 31 -5.44 -13.83 -9.33
N ASP A 32 -4.44 -13.97 -8.48
CA ASP A 32 -3.85 -15.26 -8.12
C ASP A 32 -3.55 -15.38 -6.61
N VAL A 33 -4.13 -14.48 -5.80
CA VAL A 33 -4.11 -14.52 -4.33
C VAL A 33 -5.39 -13.88 -3.78
N THR A 34 -5.86 -14.38 -2.63
CA THR A 34 -6.98 -13.80 -1.88
C THR A 34 -6.49 -13.35 -0.50
N LEU A 35 -6.91 -12.15 -0.06
CA LEU A 35 -6.74 -11.65 1.30
C LEU A 35 -8.08 -11.73 2.02
N ALA A 36 -8.18 -12.57 3.04
CA ALA A 36 -9.38 -12.75 3.84
C ALA A 36 -9.33 -11.85 5.08
N CYS A 37 -10.40 -11.12 5.35
CA CYS A 37 -10.52 -10.18 6.46
C CYS A 37 -11.92 -10.29 7.07
N ASN A 38 -11.99 -10.85 8.28
CA ASN A 38 -13.25 -11.17 8.97
C ASN A 38 -14.21 -11.95 8.07
N GLU A 39 -15.36 -11.36 7.71
CA GLU A 39 -16.39 -11.99 6.88
C GLU A 39 -16.28 -11.66 5.37
N ALA A 40 -15.26 -10.92 4.97
CA ALA A 40 -15.06 -10.48 3.60
C ALA A 40 -13.67 -10.84 3.08
N SER A 41 -13.48 -10.74 1.77
CA SER A 41 -12.17 -11.00 1.15
C SER A 41 -11.94 -10.13 -0.09
N LEU A 42 -10.68 -9.92 -0.41
CA LEU A 42 -10.23 -9.20 -1.60
C LEU A 42 -9.32 -10.09 -2.42
N LYS A 43 -9.50 -10.10 -3.74
CA LYS A 43 -8.56 -10.74 -4.66
C LYS A 43 -7.49 -9.75 -5.10
N ALA A 44 -6.30 -10.25 -5.40
CA ALA A 44 -5.18 -9.43 -5.85
C ALA A 44 -4.18 -10.27 -6.66
N HIS A 45 -3.11 -9.62 -7.11
CA HIS A 45 -1.99 -10.23 -7.82
C HIS A 45 -0.79 -10.41 -6.88
N LYS A 46 -0.25 -11.62 -6.80
CA LYS A 46 0.96 -11.96 -6.02
C LYS A 46 2.13 -11.07 -6.37
N VAL A 47 2.32 -10.79 -7.67
CA VAL A 47 3.45 -9.99 -8.16
C VAL A 47 3.39 -8.56 -7.64
N VAL A 48 2.21 -7.95 -7.65
CA VAL A 48 2.00 -6.58 -7.17
C VAL A 48 2.19 -6.53 -5.66
N LEU A 49 1.57 -7.45 -4.91
CA LEU A 49 1.75 -7.53 -3.45
C LEU A 49 3.22 -7.76 -3.05
N SER A 50 3.93 -8.61 -3.79
CA SER A 50 5.35 -8.91 -3.52
C SER A 50 6.26 -7.73 -3.84
N ALA A 51 5.97 -6.97 -4.89
CA ALA A 51 6.73 -5.77 -5.25
C ALA A 51 6.59 -4.67 -4.19
N CYS A 52 5.40 -4.57 -3.58
CA CYS A 52 5.12 -3.55 -2.58
C CYS A 52 5.42 -4.00 -1.14
N SER A 53 5.65 -5.28 -0.86
CA SER A 53 5.85 -5.78 0.50
C SER A 53 6.81 -6.96 0.55
N SER A 54 7.90 -6.76 1.29
CA SER A 54 8.84 -7.85 1.62
C SER A 54 8.21 -8.97 2.46
N TYR A 55 7.14 -8.67 3.22
CA TYR A 55 6.38 -9.69 3.95
C TYR A 55 5.60 -10.58 2.99
N PHE A 56 4.79 -9.98 2.10
CA PHE A 56 4.03 -10.75 1.12
C PHE A 56 4.95 -11.53 0.18
N GLN A 57 6.06 -10.92 -0.26
CA GLN A 57 7.06 -11.60 -1.08
C GLN A 57 7.60 -12.87 -0.39
N LYS A 58 8.08 -12.75 0.86
CA LYS A 58 8.61 -13.91 1.60
C LYS A 58 7.53 -14.97 1.84
N LEU A 59 6.31 -14.55 2.20
CA LEU A 59 5.20 -15.44 2.49
C LEU A 59 4.78 -16.25 1.24
N LEU A 60 4.61 -15.57 0.10
CA LEU A 60 4.16 -16.16 -1.15
C LEU A 60 5.21 -17.04 -1.81
N LEU A 61 6.50 -16.69 -1.69
CA LEU A 61 7.60 -17.53 -2.17
C LEU A 61 7.79 -18.79 -1.30
N SER A 62 7.62 -18.66 0.02
CA SER A 62 7.77 -19.81 0.94
C SER A 62 6.61 -20.81 0.84
N ASN A 63 5.46 -20.38 0.33
CA ASN A 63 4.25 -21.20 0.23
C ASN A 63 3.74 -21.23 -1.22
N PRO A 64 4.42 -21.96 -2.12
CA PRO A 64 4.05 -22.02 -3.53
C PRO A 64 2.68 -22.69 -3.68
N CYS A 65 1.67 -21.88 -3.98
CA CYS A 65 0.30 -22.31 -4.24
C CYS A 65 -0.27 -21.56 -5.45
N LYS A 66 -1.16 -22.21 -6.21
CA LYS A 66 -1.84 -21.59 -7.34
C LYS A 66 -2.61 -20.34 -6.92
N HIS A 67 -3.35 -20.42 -5.81
CA HIS A 67 -4.17 -19.33 -5.30
C HIS A 67 -4.24 -19.35 -3.75
N PRO A 68 -3.21 -18.88 -3.04
CA PRO A 68 -3.20 -18.85 -1.59
C PRO A 68 -4.25 -17.87 -1.06
N THR A 69 -4.86 -18.22 0.07
CA THR A 69 -5.68 -17.31 0.86
C THR A 69 -4.90 -16.88 2.10
N ILE A 70 -4.60 -15.60 2.21
CA ILE A 70 -3.88 -15.02 3.34
C ILE A 70 -4.91 -14.44 4.31
N ILE A 71 -4.89 -14.91 5.55
CA ILE A 71 -5.83 -14.48 6.58
C ILE A 71 -5.23 -13.28 7.31
N MET A 72 -5.95 -12.16 7.29
CA MET A 72 -5.56 -10.94 7.97
C MET A 72 -5.85 -11.02 9.48
N PRO A 73 -5.07 -10.30 10.32
CA PRO A 73 -5.37 -10.18 11.75
C PRO A 73 -6.80 -9.65 12.00
N LYS A 74 -7.42 -10.08 13.11
CA LYS A 74 -8.83 -9.77 13.43
C LYS A 74 -9.13 -8.28 13.63
N ASP A 75 -8.12 -7.53 14.02
CA ASP A 75 -8.14 -6.09 14.25
C ASP A 75 -8.06 -5.28 12.94
N VAL A 76 -7.77 -5.93 11.81
CA VAL A 76 -7.86 -5.30 10.49
C VAL A 76 -9.30 -5.33 10.04
N CYS A 77 -9.88 -4.16 9.75
CA CYS A 77 -11.20 -4.10 9.13
C CYS A 77 -11.09 -4.13 7.60
N PHE A 78 -12.17 -4.57 6.95
CA PHE A 78 -12.20 -4.74 5.50
C PHE A 78 -11.97 -3.42 4.74
N ASN A 79 -12.48 -2.31 5.27
CA ASN A 79 -12.36 -1.00 4.64
C ASN A 79 -10.90 -0.53 4.62
N ASP A 80 -10.16 -0.75 5.70
CA ASP A 80 -8.73 -0.41 5.77
C ASP A 80 -7.91 -1.25 4.80
N LEU A 81 -8.21 -2.55 4.72
CA LEU A 81 -7.55 -3.43 3.76
C LEU A 81 -7.82 -2.98 2.31
N LYS A 82 -9.05 -2.55 2.03
CA LYS A 82 -9.43 -2.01 0.72
C LYS A 82 -8.63 -0.75 0.38
N PHE A 83 -8.50 0.20 1.31
CA PHE A 83 -7.67 1.39 1.10
C PHE A 83 -6.21 1.05 0.82
N ILE A 84 -5.65 0.08 1.54
CA ILE A 84 -4.26 -0.35 1.31
C ILE A 84 -4.08 -0.97 -0.06
N ILE A 85 -5.02 -1.82 -0.49
CA ILE A 85 -4.98 -2.40 -1.82
C ILE A 85 -5.15 -1.33 -2.89
N GLU A 86 -6.07 -0.38 -2.69
CA GLU A 86 -6.24 0.73 -3.64
C GLU A 86 -4.96 1.57 -3.75
N PHE A 87 -4.31 1.86 -2.62
CA PHE A 87 -3.02 2.55 -2.58
C PHE A 87 -1.92 1.77 -3.32
N VAL A 88 -1.84 0.46 -3.11
CA VAL A 88 -0.86 -0.40 -3.78
C VAL A 88 -1.02 -0.36 -5.30
N TYR A 89 -2.26 -0.28 -5.80
CA TYR A 89 -2.54 -0.31 -7.25
C TYR A 89 -2.59 1.05 -7.92
N ARG A 90 -2.89 2.13 -7.19
CA ARG A 90 -2.95 3.50 -7.73
C ARG A 90 -1.70 4.31 -7.42
N GLY A 91 -0.98 3.98 -6.34
CA GLY A 91 0.09 4.80 -5.76
C GLY A 91 -0.42 5.94 -4.88
N GLU A 92 -1.74 6.16 -4.82
CA GLU A 92 -2.41 7.19 -4.04
C GLU A 92 -3.82 6.73 -3.64
N ILE A 93 -4.36 7.33 -2.57
CA ILE A 93 -5.74 7.14 -2.11
C ILE A 93 -6.29 8.46 -1.61
N ASP A 94 -7.61 8.59 -1.69
CA ASP A 94 -8.35 9.65 -1.02
C ASP A 94 -8.93 9.10 0.30
N VAL A 95 -8.68 9.81 1.39
CA VAL A 95 -9.11 9.42 2.74
C VAL A 95 -9.60 10.65 3.49
N SER A 96 -10.68 10.51 4.24
CA SER A 96 -11.19 11.59 5.07
C SER A 96 -10.30 11.85 6.29
N GLN A 97 -10.41 13.03 6.88
CA GLN A 97 -9.67 13.39 8.10
C GLN A 97 -9.97 12.42 9.26
N ALA A 98 -11.21 11.93 9.38
CA ALA A 98 -11.60 10.96 10.41
C ALA A 98 -10.91 9.60 10.21
N GLU A 99 -10.80 9.13 8.96
CA GLU A 99 -10.10 7.88 8.61
C GLU A 99 -8.59 8.01 8.80
N LEU A 100 -8.02 9.18 8.53
CA LEU A 100 -6.60 9.47 8.75
C LEU A 100 -6.23 9.50 10.24
N GLN A 101 -7.12 10.04 11.09
CA GLN A 101 -6.95 10.05 12.55
C GLN A 101 -7.06 8.66 13.15
N CYS A 102 -7.71 7.72 12.45
CA CYS A 102 -7.66 6.32 12.79
C CYS A 102 -6.27 5.78 12.44
N ASN A 103 -5.40 5.61 13.45
CA ASN A 103 -4.02 5.10 13.30
C ASN A 103 -3.95 3.68 12.66
N ILE A 104 -5.08 3.06 12.36
CA ILE A 104 -5.20 1.70 11.86
C ILE A 104 -4.51 1.52 10.48
N LEU A 105 -4.62 2.50 9.57
CA LEU A 105 -3.95 2.45 8.26
C LEU A 105 -2.42 2.42 8.42
N VAL A 106 -1.90 3.23 9.35
CA VAL A 106 -0.46 3.27 9.69
C VAL A 106 -0.02 1.91 10.26
N ILE A 107 -0.80 1.35 11.18
CA ILE A 107 -0.51 0.08 11.85
C ILE A 107 -0.48 -1.06 10.84
N ILE A 108 -1.48 -1.16 9.97
CA ILE A 108 -1.56 -2.24 8.98
C ILE A 108 -0.43 -2.11 7.96
N CYS A 109 -0.09 -0.91 7.51
CA CYS A 109 1.04 -0.70 6.60
C CYS A 109 2.37 -1.15 7.22
N LYS A 110 2.59 -0.90 8.51
CA LYS A 110 3.76 -1.41 9.26
C LYS A 110 3.75 -2.92 9.37
N HIS A 111 2.62 -3.51 9.76
CA HIS A 111 2.46 -4.96 9.88
C HIS A 111 2.69 -5.69 8.56
N LEU A 112 2.16 -5.14 7.48
CA LEU A 112 2.31 -5.67 6.13
C LEU A 112 3.67 -5.34 5.51
N LYS A 113 4.55 -4.61 6.20
CA LYS A 113 5.89 -4.20 5.71
C LYS A 113 5.84 -3.67 4.28
N ILE A 114 4.85 -2.83 3.99
CA ILE A 114 4.66 -2.28 2.65
C ILE A 114 5.79 -1.28 2.41
N SER A 115 6.77 -1.69 1.61
CA SER A 115 7.89 -0.90 1.15
C SER A 115 7.62 -0.44 -0.27
N ALA A 116 7.31 0.85 -0.46
CA ALA A 116 7.64 1.48 -1.74
C ALA A 116 9.17 1.64 -1.76
N GLN A 117 9.86 0.89 -2.60
CA GLN A 117 11.31 1.00 -2.73
C GLN A 117 11.66 2.38 -3.28
N TYR A 118 12.15 3.28 -2.43
CA TYR A 118 13.15 4.26 -2.82
C TYR A 118 14.51 3.63 -2.59
N CYS A 119 15.18 3.25 -3.68
CA CYS A 119 16.55 2.75 -3.61
C CYS A 119 17.49 3.97 -3.59
N ASN A 120 17.90 4.43 -2.40
CA ASN A 120 19.06 5.30 -2.27
C ASN A 120 20.28 4.43 -1.94
N PRO A 121 21.23 4.23 -2.88
CA PRO A 121 22.36 3.33 -2.67
C PRO A 121 23.38 3.82 -1.63
N ASN A 122 23.19 5.02 -1.04
CA ASN A 122 24.20 5.66 -0.18
C ASN A 122 23.74 6.04 1.24
N ARG A 123 22.63 5.49 1.76
CA ARG A 123 22.30 5.67 3.20
C ARG A 123 21.73 4.40 3.82
N ASP A 124 22.38 3.96 4.87
CA ASP A 124 21.91 2.95 5.82
C ASP A 124 20.87 3.59 6.75
N ASP A 125 19.71 3.93 6.19
CA ASP A 125 18.54 4.35 6.98
C ASP A 125 17.53 3.20 6.95
N SER A 126 17.68 2.33 7.95
CA SER A 126 16.77 1.24 8.27
C SER A 126 15.31 1.69 8.33
N PHE A 127 14.44 0.89 7.68
CA PHE A 127 13.01 0.66 7.94
C PHE A 127 12.24 1.76 8.70
N GLU A 128 11.12 2.26 8.13
CA GLU A 128 10.03 3.05 8.77
C GLU A 128 9.84 4.51 8.29
N ILE A 129 10.05 4.86 7.01
CA ILE A 129 9.90 6.27 6.61
C ILE A 129 8.77 6.55 5.60
N TRP A 130 8.44 5.68 4.64
CA TRP A 130 7.62 6.16 3.51
C TRP A 130 6.13 6.42 3.81
N VAL A 131 5.43 5.49 4.48
CA VAL A 131 4.02 5.69 4.87
C VAL A 131 3.90 6.80 5.91
N VAL A 132 4.84 6.89 6.85
CA VAL A 132 4.88 7.99 7.83
C VAL A 132 5.20 9.32 7.16
N HIS A 133 6.05 9.37 6.12
CA HIS A 133 6.34 10.60 5.38
C HIS A 133 5.18 11.04 4.51
N ILE A 134 4.50 10.11 3.82
CA ILE A 134 3.31 10.42 3.01
C ILE A 134 2.16 10.86 3.91
N LEU A 135 1.89 10.13 4.98
CA LEU A 135 0.85 10.52 5.93
C LEU A 135 1.23 11.79 6.70
N LYS A 136 2.50 12.03 7.04
CA LYS A 136 2.96 13.35 7.55
C LYS A 136 2.79 14.45 6.50
N LYS A 137 3.04 14.20 5.21
CA LYS A 137 2.88 15.21 4.16
C LYS A 137 1.42 15.53 3.91
N ILE A 138 0.54 14.52 3.92
CA ILE A 138 -0.93 14.67 3.86
C ILE A 138 -1.44 15.41 5.11
N PHE A 139 -0.95 15.06 6.30
CA PHE A 139 -1.31 15.69 7.57
C PHE A 139 -0.80 17.14 7.69
N LEU A 140 0.42 17.42 7.21
CA LEU A 140 1.02 18.75 7.23
C LEU A 140 0.47 19.66 6.13
N SER A 141 0.03 19.11 4.99
CA SER A 141 -0.59 19.90 3.91
C SER A 141 -2.04 20.30 4.23
N ASN A 142 -2.68 19.66 5.21
CA ASN A 142 -4.05 19.98 5.65
C ASN A 142 -4.10 20.77 6.97
N LYS A 143 -2.97 21.15 7.56
CA LYS A 143 -2.96 22.18 8.61
C LYS A 143 -3.14 23.56 7.98
N GLY A 144 -4.40 23.93 7.75
CA GLY A 144 -4.79 25.33 7.91
C GLY A 144 -4.47 25.77 9.35
N PRO A 145 -4.19 27.06 9.59
CA PRO A 145 -4.03 27.54 10.94
C PRO A 145 -5.36 27.39 11.68
N GLU A 146 -5.31 26.75 12.85
CA GLU A 146 -6.34 26.67 13.90
C GLU A 146 -7.21 25.39 14.01
N SER A 147 -7.44 25.06 15.29
CA SER A 147 -8.27 24.02 15.92
C SER A 147 -7.73 22.59 15.97
N SER A 148 -7.76 21.85 17.08
CA SER A 148 -7.63 22.09 18.53
C SER A 148 -7.74 20.71 19.16
N GLU A 149 -6.95 20.44 20.19
CA GLU A 149 -7.03 19.24 21.03
C GLU A 149 -8.47 19.02 21.54
N SER A 150 -9.09 17.87 21.27
CA SER A 150 -10.37 17.52 21.95
C SER A 150 -10.72 16.03 22.01
N CYS A 151 -10.09 15.13 21.26
CA CYS A 151 -10.50 13.70 21.26
C CYS A 151 -9.57 12.81 22.09
N LEU A 152 -9.27 13.20 23.32
CA LEU A 152 -8.68 12.31 24.33
C LEU A 152 -9.33 12.61 25.69
N ARG A 153 -10.57 12.14 25.87
CA ARG A 153 -11.17 11.81 27.18
C ARG A 153 -12.55 11.20 26.92
N HIS A 154 -12.89 10.23 27.77
CA HIS A 154 -14.13 9.45 27.88
C HIS A 154 -14.08 8.07 27.21
N GLY A 155 -13.67 7.07 28.02
CA GLY A 155 -13.82 5.68 27.64
C GLY A 155 -13.23 4.62 28.57
N ILE A 156 -12.92 4.91 29.85
CA ILE A 156 -12.74 3.86 30.88
C ILE A 156 -13.39 4.34 32.18
N LYS A 157 -14.56 3.79 32.49
CA LYS A 157 -15.03 3.52 33.85
C LYS A 157 -15.58 2.11 33.85
#